data_AF-A0A7S3NM74-F1
#
_entry.id   AF-A0A7S3NM74-F1
#
_cell.length_a   1.000
_cell.length_b   1.000
_cell.length_c   1.000
_cell.angle_alpha   90.00
_cell.angle_beta   90.00
_cell.angle_gamma   90.00
#
_symmetry.space_group_name_H-M   'P 1'
#
loop_
_entity.id
_entity.type
_entity.pdbx_description
1 polymer ?
#
loop_
_entity_poly.entity_id
_entity_poly.type
_entity_poly.pdbx_seq_one_letter_code
_entity_poly.pdbx_strand_id
1 'polypeptide(L)'
;MGACICKGIKSIRCDQQTCMVYSKLKFCKDGCAGCFTKSLVCIINLFATPWCLAFHLLRIYLLPCIYFTFESCWYSFWRKTVGEHLAFEDRTFPASESSLGPVEARSRLGQVTWERLKPQEEDVESGVVALFKDGIEPSDVCQGALGNCFLLAAVACLCEFDGAIEQLFIDKQSNPRGKYRLWLYDVQATRWRRIVVDDRVPTSASTGKPLFSQPAGNEVWVLLLEKAFAKFTGSYANIEAGHTVWAFEALTGDAVVTYQLQEKNGQKWEHLSMKPKKDKTNKRAVGLYHSGRFFDKDSMFKLLCSYDRHAAVMGAGSRGTDDTLSQGRGDTSSGIVAGHAYTIKAVAEHHGVRLLQLRNPWGGWEWKGKWSDNSAEWRKKPQVAQAFGFKQEKDSCDDGLFFMEWDDFLNHFNHIDVCLRTQGMAEFNLRVHEEYGLCGPTVGCCIGASKFLCLCQGVYKMWCGRKGNDTAIEDLEAPYLSKKK
;
A
#
# COMPACT_ATOMS: atom_id res chain seq x y z
N MET A 1 -19.38 17.94 -23.36
CA MET A 1 -18.16 17.18 -22.98
C MET A 1 -18.00 16.93 -21.47
N GLY A 2 -18.92 17.38 -20.59
CA GLY A 2 -18.81 17.17 -19.13
C GLY A 2 -19.41 15.88 -18.55
N ALA A 3 -19.94 14.96 -19.38
CA ALA A 3 -20.65 13.76 -18.91
C ALA A 3 -19.83 12.45 -19.01
N CYS A 4 -18.60 12.48 -19.54
CA CYS A 4 -17.76 11.28 -19.70
C CYS A 4 -16.69 11.09 -18.60
N ILE A 5 -16.44 12.08 -17.74
CA ILE A 5 -15.34 12.00 -16.75
C ILE A 5 -15.80 11.38 -15.41
N CYS A 6 -17.11 11.28 -15.15
CA CYS A 6 -17.64 10.68 -13.91
C CYS A 6 -17.77 9.15 -13.94
N LYS A 7 -17.36 8.46 -15.02
CA LYS A 7 -17.53 6.99 -15.12
C LYS A 7 -16.43 6.16 -14.46
N GLY A 8 -15.32 6.76 -14.03
CA GLY A 8 -14.14 6.02 -13.54
C GLY A 8 -13.91 6.01 -12.02
N ILE A 9 -14.65 6.78 -11.22
CA ILE A 9 -14.44 6.84 -9.76
C ILE A 9 -15.69 6.31 -9.06
N LYS A 10 -15.85 4.98 -9.06
CA LYS A 10 -16.79 4.28 -8.17
C LYS A 10 -15.99 3.48 -7.15
N SER A 11 -15.29 4.20 -6.26
CA SER A 11 -14.85 3.63 -5.00
C SER A 11 -15.81 4.09 -3.91
N ILE A 12 -16.31 3.13 -3.11
CA ILE A 12 -17.18 3.34 -1.94
C ILE A 12 -16.63 4.44 -1.00
N ARG A 13 -15.31 4.73 -1.05
CA ARG A 13 -14.65 5.75 -0.24
C ARG A 13 -14.93 7.20 -0.67
N CYS A 14 -15.26 7.45 -1.95
CA CYS A 14 -15.49 8.83 -2.43
C CYS A 14 -16.78 9.43 -1.85
N ASP A 15 -17.87 8.64 -1.78
CA ASP A 15 -19.15 9.06 -1.19
C ASP A 15 -19.06 9.33 0.33
N GLN A 16 -18.18 8.62 1.04
CA GLN A 16 -17.96 8.83 2.47
C GLN A 16 -17.15 10.11 2.77
N GLN A 17 -16.16 10.46 1.93
CA GLN A 17 -15.34 11.66 2.10
C GLN A 17 -16.17 12.94 1.90
N THR A 18 -17.04 12.98 0.89
CA THR A 18 -17.94 14.13 0.68
C THR A 18 -18.92 14.30 1.84
N CYS A 19 -19.52 13.21 2.34
CA CYS A 19 -20.41 13.25 3.50
C CYS A 19 -19.72 13.76 4.79
N MET A 20 -18.44 13.42 5.01
CA MET A 20 -17.69 13.86 6.18
C MET A 20 -17.34 15.36 6.18
N VAL A 21 -17.05 15.95 5.01
CA VAL A 21 -16.85 17.41 4.90
C VAL A 21 -18.14 18.13 5.31
N TYR A 22 -19.28 17.68 4.80
CA TYR A 22 -20.58 18.26 5.13
C TYR A 22 -20.97 18.04 6.61
N SER A 23 -20.64 16.90 7.22
CA SER A 23 -20.97 16.62 8.63
C SER A 23 -20.11 17.40 9.63
N LYS A 24 -18.80 17.54 9.37
CA LYS A 24 -17.91 18.39 10.20
C LYS A 24 -18.22 19.88 10.04
N LEU A 25 -18.61 20.33 8.85
CA LEU A 25 -19.15 21.67 8.65
C LEU A 25 -20.51 21.88 9.35
N LYS A 26 -21.35 20.83 9.44
CA LYS A 26 -22.64 20.86 10.17
C LYS A 26 -22.47 20.90 11.70
N PHE A 27 -21.43 20.29 12.27
CA PHE A 27 -21.10 20.41 13.70
C PHE A 27 -20.82 21.86 14.15
N CYS A 28 -20.70 22.78 13.20
CA CYS A 28 -20.61 24.21 13.47
C CYS A 28 -21.97 24.89 13.77
N LYS A 29 -23.11 24.18 13.67
CA LYS A 29 -24.46 24.75 13.87
C LYS A 29 -25.11 24.50 15.23
N ASP A 30 -24.69 23.52 16.03
CA ASP A 30 -25.41 23.15 17.25
C ASP A 30 -24.65 23.55 18.54
N GLY A 31 -25.07 24.66 19.15
CA GLY A 31 -25.23 24.81 20.61
C GLY A 31 -24.04 25.14 21.53
N CYS A 32 -23.84 26.45 21.77
CA CYS A 32 -23.46 27.14 23.03
C CYS A 32 -22.01 27.13 23.61
N ALA A 33 -21.67 28.33 24.15
CA ALA A 33 -20.53 28.76 24.98
C ALA A 33 -19.15 29.08 24.34
N GLY A 34 -19.01 29.13 23.00
CA GLY A 34 -17.74 29.51 22.34
C GLY A 34 -17.88 30.31 21.05
N CYS A 35 -18.99 31.04 20.88
CA CYS A 35 -19.44 31.53 19.58
C CYS A 35 -18.49 32.54 18.91
N PHE A 36 -17.82 33.41 19.69
CA PHE A 36 -16.93 34.44 19.13
C PHE A 36 -15.60 33.86 18.61
N THR A 37 -14.94 33.01 19.40
CA THR A 37 -13.71 32.32 19.02
C THR A 37 -13.94 31.34 17.88
N LYS A 38 -15.06 30.61 17.87
CA LYS A 38 -15.42 29.72 16.75
C LYS A 38 -15.75 30.50 15.46
N SER A 39 -16.48 31.61 15.56
CA SER A 39 -16.78 32.47 14.40
C SER A 39 -15.53 33.14 13.83
N LEU A 40 -14.61 33.59 14.69
CA LEU A 40 -13.34 34.17 14.28
C LEU A 40 -12.46 33.13 13.58
N VAL A 41 -12.38 31.90 14.10
CA VAL A 41 -11.67 30.79 13.44
C VAL A 41 -12.30 30.47 12.10
N CYS A 42 -13.63 30.40 11.99
CA CYS A 42 -14.31 30.19 10.71
C CYS A 42 -14.02 31.29 9.69
N ILE A 43 -14.00 32.56 10.11
CA ILE A 43 -13.69 33.71 9.25
C ILE A 43 -12.23 33.65 8.79
N ILE A 44 -11.29 33.46 9.73
CA ILE A 44 -9.85 33.31 9.40
C ILE A 44 -9.66 32.14 8.43
N ASN A 45 -10.31 31.01 8.66
CA ASN A 45 -10.22 29.84 7.80
C ASN A 45 -10.82 30.09 6.42
N LEU A 46 -11.92 30.85 6.31
CA LEU A 46 -12.52 31.21 5.03
C LEU A 46 -11.59 32.08 4.18
N PHE A 47 -10.90 33.05 4.80
CA PHE A 47 -9.97 33.92 4.10
C PHE A 47 -8.60 33.28 3.86
N ALA A 48 -8.10 32.45 4.77
CA ALA A 48 -6.80 31.80 4.65
C ALA A 48 -6.82 30.58 3.71
N THR A 49 -7.93 29.84 3.65
CA THR A 49 -8.05 28.61 2.85
C THR A 49 -7.66 28.80 1.39
N PRO A 50 -8.14 29.82 0.65
CA PRO A 50 -7.75 30.03 -0.75
C PRO A 50 -6.24 30.22 -0.93
N TRP A 51 -5.59 30.98 -0.03
CA TRP A 51 -4.14 31.22 -0.09
C TRP A 51 -3.35 29.96 0.24
N CYS A 52 -3.76 29.21 1.26
CA CYS A 52 -3.15 27.93 1.60
C CYS A 52 -3.29 26.93 0.45
N LEU A 53 -4.48 26.83 -0.16
CA LEU A 53 -4.70 25.96 -1.31
C LEU A 53 -3.87 26.38 -2.52
N ALA A 54 -3.75 27.68 -2.81
CA ALA A 54 -2.91 28.19 -3.89
C ALA A 54 -1.43 27.88 -3.66
N PHE A 55 -0.93 28.08 -2.43
CA PHE A 55 0.42 27.70 -2.04
C PHE A 55 0.65 26.19 -2.22
N HIS A 56 -0.28 25.35 -1.77
CA HIS A 56 -0.19 23.91 -1.93
C HIS A 56 -0.25 23.49 -3.39
N LEU A 57 -1.13 24.09 -4.20
CA LEU A 57 -1.21 23.84 -5.65
C LEU A 57 0.13 24.13 -6.35
N LEU A 58 0.76 25.26 -6.00
CA LEU A 58 2.08 25.65 -6.52
C LEU A 58 3.14 24.63 -6.11
N ARG A 59 3.21 24.30 -4.81
CA ARG A 59 4.23 23.41 -4.23
C ARG A 59 4.10 21.95 -4.72
N ILE A 60 2.88 21.46 -4.85
CA ILE A 60 2.60 20.03 -5.10
C ILE A 60 2.56 19.72 -6.59
N TYR A 61 2.03 20.63 -7.42
CA TYR A 61 1.81 20.35 -8.83
C TYR A 61 2.65 21.25 -9.74
N LEU A 62 2.55 22.58 -9.62
CA LEU A 62 3.16 23.47 -10.61
C LEU A 62 4.69 23.47 -10.58
N LEU A 63 5.31 23.60 -9.39
CA LEU A 63 6.77 23.57 -9.26
C LEU A 63 7.35 22.19 -9.65
N PRO A 64 6.81 21.06 -9.16
CA PRO A 64 7.25 19.74 -9.64
C PRO A 64 7.04 19.53 -11.13
N CYS A 65 5.94 20.03 -11.71
CA CYS A 65 5.69 19.94 -13.15
C CYS A 65 6.81 20.61 -13.94
N ILE A 66 7.21 21.83 -13.54
CA ILE A 66 8.31 22.56 -14.19
C ILE A 66 9.62 21.79 -14.04
N TYR A 67 9.92 21.31 -12.82
CA TYR A 67 11.13 20.55 -12.55
C TYR A 67 11.22 19.27 -13.38
N PHE A 68 10.18 18.44 -13.38
CA PHE A 68 10.18 17.17 -14.11
C PHE A 68 10.13 17.37 -15.62
N THR A 69 9.44 18.39 -16.13
CA THR A 69 9.50 18.73 -17.56
C THR A 69 10.93 19.13 -17.96
N PHE A 70 11.60 19.94 -17.14
CA PHE A 70 13.00 20.31 -17.38
C PHE A 70 13.92 19.09 -17.31
N GLU A 71 13.76 18.21 -16.31
CA GLU A 71 14.53 16.96 -16.22
C GLU A 71 14.31 16.06 -17.44
N SER A 72 13.06 15.83 -17.89
CA SER A 72 12.78 14.99 -19.06
C SER A 72 13.43 15.55 -20.32
N CYS A 73 13.39 16.87 -20.53
CA CYS A 73 14.09 17.55 -21.62
C CYS A 73 15.60 17.41 -21.49
N TRP A 74 16.14 17.61 -20.29
CA TRP A 74 17.56 17.48 -20.00
C TRP A 74 18.08 16.06 -20.24
N TYR A 75 17.35 15.03 -19.80
CA TYR A 75 17.68 13.63 -20.07
C TYR A 75 17.61 13.30 -21.55
N SER A 76 16.59 13.76 -22.25
CA SER A 76 16.46 13.56 -23.70
C SER A 76 17.64 14.16 -24.46
N PHE A 77 18.13 15.33 -24.03
CA PHE A 77 19.33 15.96 -24.56
C PHE A 77 20.59 15.15 -24.22
N TRP A 78 20.75 14.72 -22.97
CA TRP A 78 21.91 13.95 -22.50
C TRP A 78 22.03 12.59 -23.18
N ARG A 79 20.91 11.87 -23.34
CA ARG A 79 20.85 10.57 -24.03
C ARG A 79 21.33 10.68 -25.48
N LYS A 80 20.98 11.78 -26.17
CA LYS A 80 21.42 12.04 -27.55
C LYS A 80 22.89 12.46 -27.66
N THR A 81 23.46 13.07 -26.63
CA THR A 81 24.80 13.68 -26.68
C THR A 81 25.91 12.82 -26.08
N VAL A 82 25.63 12.03 -25.04
CA VAL A 82 26.65 11.25 -24.31
C VAL A 82 26.42 9.74 -24.40
N GLY A 83 25.32 9.31 -25.03
CA GLY A 83 24.96 7.89 -25.16
C GLY A 83 24.67 7.20 -23.81
N GLU A 84 24.60 5.87 -23.82
CA GLU A 84 24.35 5.04 -22.62
C GLU A 84 25.60 4.85 -21.73
N HIS A 85 26.71 5.53 -22.03
CA HIS A 85 28.03 5.26 -21.46
C HIS A 85 28.21 5.63 -19.96
N LEU A 86 27.16 6.13 -19.28
CA LEU A 86 27.22 6.62 -17.90
C LEU A 86 26.12 6.04 -17.00
N ALA A 87 25.88 4.73 -17.14
CA ALA A 87 25.02 3.98 -16.24
C ALA A 87 25.54 4.01 -14.80
N PHE A 88 24.65 4.25 -13.84
CA PHE A 88 24.97 4.31 -12.43
C PHE A 88 25.24 2.90 -11.89
N GLU A 89 26.23 2.84 -11.00
CA GLU A 89 26.60 1.64 -10.28
C GLU A 89 26.66 1.94 -8.79
N ASP A 90 25.88 1.19 -8.03
CA ASP A 90 25.83 1.33 -6.58
C ASP A 90 26.96 0.56 -5.90
N ARG A 91 28.05 1.27 -5.60
CA ARG A 91 29.21 0.69 -4.88
C ARG A 91 28.90 0.28 -3.45
N THR A 92 27.80 0.76 -2.86
CA THR A 92 27.41 0.45 -1.48
C THR A 92 26.45 -0.73 -1.39
N PHE A 93 25.92 -1.18 -2.52
CA PHE A 93 25.10 -2.39 -2.63
C PHE A 93 25.42 -3.07 -3.98
N PRO A 94 26.63 -3.65 -4.10
CA PRO A 94 27.15 -4.11 -5.38
C PRO A 94 26.40 -5.35 -5.88
N ALA A 95 26.23 -5.44 -7.21
CA ALA A 95 25.66 -6.58 -7.92
C ALA A 95 26.51 -7.86 -7.76
N SER A 96 26.43 -8.49 -6.58
CA SER A 96 27.31 -9.57 -6.14
C SER A 96 26.65 -10.38 -5.02
N GLU A 97 27.32 -11.48 -4.63
CA GLU A 97 26.91 -12.34 -3.51
C GLU A 97 26.74 -11.60 -2.18
N SER A 98 27.51 -10.53 -1.94
CA SER A 98 27.39 -9.75 -0.71
C SER A 98 26.03 -9.08 -0.55
N SER A 99 25.42 -8.64 -1.66
CA SER A 99 24.07 -8.04 -1.68
C SER A 99 22.97 -9.09 -1.67
N LEU A 100 23.23 -10.31 -2.12
CA LEU A 100 22.30 -11.43 -1.96
C LEU A 100 22.27 -11.89 -0.50
N GLY A 101 23.44 -12.11 0.11
CA GLY A 101 23.56 -12.70 1.44
C GLY A 101 23.27 -14.21 1.44
N PRO A 102 23.25 -14.84 2.62
CA PRO A 102 22.99 -16.27 2.78
C PRO A 102 21.48 -16.56 2.65
N VAL A 103 20.95 -16.40 1.45
CA VAL A 103 19.52 -16.63 1.13
C VAL A 103 19.19 -18.10 1.41
N GLU A 104 18.17 -18.41 2.21
CA GLU A 104 17.77 -19.78 2.52
C GLU A 104 17.40 -20.56 1.25
N ALA A 105 16.79 -19.88 0.27
CA ALA A 105 16.48 -20.46 -1.03
C ALA A 105 17.71 -20.70 -1.92
N ARG A 106 18.94 -20.40 -1.48
CA ARG A 106 20.16 -20.43 -2.33
C ARG A 106 20.43 -21.79 -2.98
N SER A 107 20.10 -22.89 -2.32
CA SER A 107 20.25 -24.24 -2.89
C SER A 107 19.34 -24.50 -4.10
N ARG A 108 18.28 -23.70 -4.25
CA ARG A 108 17.26 -23.80 -5.31
C ARG A 108 17.41 -22.71 -6.37
N LEU A 109 18.04 -21.60 -5.99
CA LEU A 109 18.48 -20.57 -6.91
C LEU A 109 19.64 -21.18 -7.71
N GLY A 110 19.42 -21.42 -9.01
CA GLY A 110 20.49 -21.84 -9.91
C GLY A 110 21.59 -20.77 -10.02
N GLN A 111 22.33 -20.75 -11.13
CA GLN A 111 23.29 -19.69 -11.34
C GLN A 111 22.59 -18.32 -11.39
N VAL A 112 23.05 -17.38 -10.56
CA VAL A 112 22.51 -16.02 -10.44
C VAL A 112 23.36 -15.07 -11.27
N THR A 113 22.70 -14.25 -12.08
CA THR A 113 23.29 -13.12 -12.80
C THR A 113 22.66 -11.82 -12.32
N TRP A 114 23.29 -10.68 -12.61
CA TRP A 114 22.73 -9.37 -12.28
C TRP A 114 22.58 -8.58 -13.56
N GLU A 115 21.35 -8.26 -13.91
CA GLU A 115 21.02 -7.58 -15.16
C GLU A 115 20.31 -6.27 -14.90
N ARG A 116 20.58 -5.28 -15.76
CA ARG A 116 19.80 -4.04 -15.75
C ARG A 116 18.39 -4.34 -16.24
N LEU A 117 17.43 -3.61 -15.68
CA LEU A 117 16.06 -3.63 -16.15
C LEU A 117 16.01 -3.22 -17.63
N LYS A 118 15.33 -4.05 -18.44
CA LYS A 118 15.16 -3.86 -19.88
C LYS A 118 13.66 -3.85 -20.18
N PRO A 119 13.21 -3.13 -21.22
CA PRO A 119 11.82 -3.19 -21.63
C PRO A 119 11.49 -4.60 -22.14
N GLN A 120 10.26 -5.06 -21.90
CA GLN A 120 9.78 -6.35 -22.41
C GLN A 120 9.68 -6.35 -23.95
N GLU A 121 9.76 -7.53 -24.56
CA GLU A 121 9.85 -7.73 -26.02
C GLU A 121 8.71 -7.06 -26.82
N GLU A 122 7.53 -6.93 -26.23
CA GLU A 122 6.35 -6.32 -26.86
C GLU A 122 6.40 -4.77 -26.90
N ASP A 123 7.24 -4.14 -26.08
CA ASP A 123 7.38 -2.67 -25.97
C ASP A 123 8.69 -2.13 -26.58
N VAL A 124 9.42 -2.97 -27.34
CA VAL A 124 10.77 -2.66 -27.88
C VAL A 124 10.79 -1.42 -28.78
N GLU A 125 9.68 -1.11 -29.47
CA GLU A 125 9.57 0.11 -30.29
C GLU A 125 9.72 1.42 -29.49
N SER A 126 9.34 1.41 -28.21
CA SER A 126 9.52 2.56 -27.31
C SER A 126 10.92 2.63 -26.71
N GLY A 127 11.57 1.47 -26.53
CA GLY A 127 12.92 1.35 -25.98
C GLY A 127 13.09 1.93 -24.56
N VAL A 128 12.01 2.07 -23.79
CA VAL A 128 12.03 2.67 -22.44
C VAL A 128 11.24 1.80 -21.47
N VAL A 129 11.87 1.46 -20.35
CA VAL A 129 11.21 0.85 -19.17
C VAL A 129 10.40 1.92 -18.46
N ALA A 130 9.14 1.66 -18.14
CA ALA A 130 8.34 2.58 -17.32
C ALA A 130 8.57 2.30 -15.82
N LEU A 131 8.68 3.35 -15.01
CA LEU A 131 8.73 3.21 -13.56
C LEU A 131 7.35 2.82 -13.03
N PHE A 132 6.31 3.55 -13.45
CA PHE A 132 4.90 3.27 -13.17
C PHE A 132 4.19 3.34 -14.52
N LYS A 133 3.88 2.20 -15.16
CA LYS A 133 3.14 2.18 -16.42
C LYS A 133 1.67 2.47 -16.06
N ASP A 134 0.67 1.72 -16.45
CA ASP A 134 -0.73 2.12 -16.31
C ASP A 134 -1.22 2.42 -14.87
N GLY A 135 -0.42 2.15 -13.85
CA GLY A 135 -0.50 2.86 -12.59
C GLY A 135 0.29 2.19 -11.50
N ILE A 136 -0.32 2.08 -10.33
CA ILE A 136 0.13 1.16 -9.30
C ILE A 136 -1.09 0.37 -8.91
N GLU A 137 -1.05 -0.92 -9.22
CA GLU A 137 -2.10 -1.86 -8.89
C GLU A 137 -1.52 -2.97 -8.00
N PRO A 138 -2.29 -3.49 -7.04
CA PRO A 138 -1.79 -4.62 -6.25
C PRO A 138 -1.54 -5.88 -7.08
N SER A 139 -2.11 -5.99 -8.28
CA SER A 139 -1.83 -7.03 -9.28
C SER A 139 -0.37 -7.00 -9.78
N ASP A 140 0.31 -5.86 -9.64
CA ASP A 140 1.70 -5.72 -10.06
C ASP A 140 2.66 -6.47 -9.14
N VAL A 141 2.20 -6.84 -7.94
CA VAL A 141 3.01 -7.42 -6.88
C VAL A 141 3.03 -8.95 -6.97
N CYS A 142 3.92 -9.48 -7.80
CA CYS A 142 4.10 -10.93 -7.92
C CYS A 142 5.27 -11.43 -7.05
N GLN A 143 4.99 -12.35 -6.11
CA GLN A 143 6.04 -12.99 -5.31
C GLN A 143 6.85 -13.98 -6.16
N GLY A 144 8.18 -13.92 -6.09
CA GLY A 144 9.04 -14.99 -6.61
C GLY A 144 9.70 -15.82 -5.53
N ALA A 145 10.96 -16.20 -5.72
CA ALA A 145 11.57 -17.28 -4.95
C ALA A 145 11.95 -16.93 -3.50
N LEU A 146 11.73 -15.69 -3.05
CA LEU A 146 12.09 -15.23 -1.71
C LEU A 146 10.90 -15.34 -0.74
N GLY A 147 11.17 -15.71 0.52
CA GLY A 147 10.18 -15.75 1.61
C GLY A 147 9.70 -14.37 2.09
N ASN A 148 9.76 -13.33 1.27
CA ASN A 148 9.45 -11.95 1.67
C ASN A 148 7.95 -11.59 1.56
N CYS A 149 7.07 -12.59 1.70
CA CYS A 149 5.61 -12.42 1.59
C CYS A 149 5.07 -11.31 2.50
N PHE A 150 5.64 -11.11 3.69
CA PHE A 150 5.26 -10.02 4.60
C PHE A 150 5.45 -8.62 3.97
N LEU A 151 6.52 -8.42 3.19
CA LEU A 151 6.82 -7.15 2.55
C LEU A 151 5.89 -6.94 1.36
N LEU A 152 5.77 -7.96 0.50
CA LEU A 152 4.93 -7.88 -0.69
C LEU A 152 3.45 -7.72 -0.34
N ALA A 153 2.97 -8.40 0.70
CA ALA A 153 1.63 -8.17 1.23
C ALA A 153 1.45 -6.74 1.73
N ALA A 154 2.43 -6.17 2.46
CA ALA A 154 2.36 -4.78 2.90
C ALA A 154 2.32 -3.80 1.72
N VAL A 155 3.12 -4.04 0.68
CA VAL A 155 3.15 -3.26 -0.56
C VAL A 155 1.80 -3.36 -1.28
N ALA A 156 1.26 -4.56 -1.46
CA ALA A 156 -0.05 -4.79 -2.09
C ALA A 156 -1.17 -4.05 -1.33
N CYS A 157 -1.15 -4.08 0.01
CA CYS A 157 -2.12 -3.32 0.81
C CYS A 157 -2.00 -1.81 0.56
N LEU A 158 -0.78 -1.28 0.39
CA LEU A 158 -0.56 0.14 0.14
C LEU A 158 -0.93 0.55 -1.30
N CYS A 159 -0.86 -0.36 -2.27
CA CYS A 159 -1.30 -0.11 -3.65
C CYS A 159 -2.81 0.19 -3.74
N GLU A 160 -3.61 -0.26 -2.76
CA GLU A 160 -5.04 0.10 -2.64
C GLU A 160 -5.28 1.57 -2.22
N PHE A 161 -4.21 2.36 -2.04
CA PHE A 161 -4.28 3.76 -1.66
C PHE A 161 -3.45 4.62 -2.62
N ASP A 162 -4.14 5.39 -3.46
CA ASP A 162 -3.53 6.32 -4.42
C ASP A 162 -2.37 7.12 -3.82
N GLY A 163 -1.21 7.11 -4.49
CA GLY A 163 -0.05 7.91 -4.09
C GLY A 163 0.82 7.29 -2.99
N ALA A 164 0.38 6.22 -2.33
CA ALA A 164 1.05 5.67 -1.15
C ALA A 164 2.40 5.03 -1.44
N ILE A 165 2.52 4.39 -2.61
CA ILE A 165 3.79 3.83 -3.09
C ILE A 165 4.56 4.91 -3.84
N GLU A 166 3.90 5.70 -4.69
CA GLU A 166 4.54 6.74 -5.49
C GLU A 166 5.33 7.71 -4.61
N GLN A 167 4.80 8.11 -3.45
CA GLN A 167 5.48 9.03 -2.52
C GLN A 167 6.83 8.50 -2.01
N LEU A 168 7.04 7.19 -2.01
CA LEU A 168 8.31 6.58 -1.61
C LEU A 168 9.39 6.84 -2.66
N PHE A 169 9.01 6.96 -3.93
CA PHE A 169 9.95 7.24 -5.00
C PHE A 169 10.19 8.74 -5.12
N ILE A 170 11.44 9.17 -5.00
CA ILE A 170 11.84 10.55 -5.27
C ILE A 170 11.86 10.79 -6.78
N ASP A 171 12.38 9.82 -7.52
CA ASP A 171 12.35 9.79 -8.97
C ASP A 171 10.92 9.40 -9.41
N LYS A 172 10.29 10.21 -10.27
CA LYS A 172 8.89 10.01 -10.71
C LYS A 172 8.78 9.46 -12.12
N GLN A 173 9.92 9.19 -12.74
CA GLN A 173 10.06 8.70 -14.09
C GLN A 173 11.23 7.70 -14.12
N SER A 174 11.27 6.88 -15.15
CA SER A 174 12.41 6.07 -15.50
C SER A 174 13.67 6.91 -15.62
N ASN A 175 14.77 6.40 -15.06
CA ASN A 175 16.05 7.09 -15.10
C ASN A 175 16.94 6.38 -16.12
N PRO A 176 17.35 7.02 -17.23
CA PRO A 176 18.20 6.40 -18.25
C PRO A 176 19.58 5.97 -17.73
N ARG A 177 20.04 6.53 -16.62
CA ARG A 177 21.27 6.11 -15.94
C ARG A 177 21.03 4.93 -15.01
N GLY A 178 19.80 4.46 -14.84
CA GLY A 178 19.46 3.39 -13.91
C GLY A 178 19.62 3.77 -12.45
N LYS A 179 19.55 5.06 -12.09
CA LYS A 179 19.70 5.54 -10.71
C LYS A 179 18.35 5.92 -10.11
N TYR A 180 17.97 5.26 -9.02
CA TYR A 180 16.71 5.51 -8.34
C TYR A 180 16.92 5.82 -6.87
N ARG A 181 16.08 6.71 -6.33
CA ARG A 181 16.12 7.17 -4.95
C ARG A 181 14.77 6.97 -4.32
N LEU A 182 14.75 6.28 -3.18
CA LEU A 182 13.55 5.94 -2.45
C LEU A 182 13.65 6.42 -0.99
N TRP A 183 12.51 6.73 -0.39
CA TRP A 183 12.35 7.00 1.02
C TRP A 183 11.90 5.73 1.74
N LEU A 184 12.63 5.34 2.78
CA LEU A 184 12.19 4.33 3.74
C LEU A 184 12.31 4.90 5.14
N TYR A 185 11.34 4.62 6.00
CA TYR A 185 11.35 5.04 7.38
C TYR A 185 12.16 4.07 8.23
N ASP A 186 13.16 4.60 8.93
CA ASP A 186 13.94 3.83 9.88
C ASP A 186 13.27 3.87 11.24
N VAL A 187 12.58 2.78 11.58
CA VAL A 187 11.88 2.56 12.86
C VAL A 187 12.82 2.73 14.05
N GLN A 188 14.08 2.29 13.95
CA GLN A 188 15.05 2.38 15.05
C GLN A 188 15.54 3.81 15.27
N ALA A 189 15.78 4.54 14.18
CA ALA A 189 16.25 5.92 14.22
C ALA A 189 15.14 6.97 14.16
N THR A 190 13.87 6.53 14.13
CA THR A 190 12.65 7.33 14.04
C THR A 190 12.73 8.45 12.99
N ARG A 191 13.25 8.12 11.80
CA ARG A 191 13.46 9.10 10.73
C ARG A 191 13.43 8.48 9.33
N TRP A 192 13.01 9.28 8.37
CA TRP A 192 13.13 8.95 6.95
C TRP A 192 14.59 8.87 6.52
N ARG A 193 14.92 7.81 5.77
CA ARG A 193 16.21 7.61 5.12
C ARG A 193 16.03 7.57 3.62
N ARG A 194 16.92 8.28 2.92
CA ARG A 194 17.03 8.22 1.47
C ARG A 194 17.92 7.05 1.09
N ILE A 195 17.34 6.07 0.42
CA ILE A 195 18.03 4.91 -0.15
C ILE A 195 18.25 5.18 -1.62
N VAL A 196 19.47 4.96 -2.10
CA VAL A 196 19.82 5.12 -3.52
C VAL A 196 20.17 3.74 -4.04
N VAL A 197 19.59 3.31 -5.16
CA VAL A 197 19.89 2.02 -5.80
C VAL A 197 20.17 2.24 -7.28
N ASP A 198 20.94 1.31 -7.86
CA ASP A 198 20.94 1.14 -9.31
C ASP A 198 19.82 0.19 -9.77
N ASP A 199 19.62 0.05 -11.08
CA ASP A 199 18.59 -0.79 -11.71
C ASP A 199 19.03 -2.23 -12.01
N ARG A 200 20.16 -2.69 -11.45
CA ARG A 200 20.57 -4.10 -11.60
C ARG A 200 19.79 -4.99 -10.65
N VAL A 201 19.06 -5.96 -11.16
CA VAL A 201 18.31 -6.93 -10.35
C VAL A 201 18.89 -8.33 -10.51
N PRO A 202 18.80 -9.18 -9.47
CA PRO A 202 19.26 -10.56 -9.57
C PRO A 202 18.31 -11.37 -10.46
N THR A 203 18.86 -11.97 -11.51
CA THR A 203 18.15 -12.78 -12.51
C THR A 203 18.66 -14.22 -12.53
N SER A 204 17.80 -15.12 -13.00
CA SER A 204 18.16 -16.49 -13.30
C SER A 204 19.01 -16.54 -14.57
N ALA A 205 20.22 -17.07 -14.49
CA ALA A 205 21.11 -17.15 -15.66
C ALA A 205 20.53 -18.01 -16.81
N SER A 206 19.61 -18.94 -16.52
CA SER A 206 18.99 -19.79 -17.53
C SER A 206 17.78 -19.16 -18.22
N THR A 207 17.06 -18.27 -17.55
CA THR A 207 15.81 -17.69 -18.08
C THR A 207 15.86 -16.18 -18.30
N GLY A 208 16.86 -15.48 -17.73
CA GLY A 208 16.95 -14.02 -17.71
C GLY A 208 15.89 -13.34 -16.82
N LYS A 209 14.96 -14.10 -16.21
CA LYS A 209 13.88 -13.55 -15.39
C LYS A 209 14.39 -13.13 -14.00
N PRO A 210 13.81 -12.09 -13.39
CA PRO A 210 14.06 -11.74 -11.99
C PRO A 210 13.90 -12.95 -11.07
N LEU A 211 14.70 -13.05 -10.00
CA LEU A 211 14.63 -14.20 -9.08
C LEU A 211 13.59 -14.02 -7.97
N PHE A 212 13.42 -12.80 -7.49
CA PHE A 212 12.57 -12.46 -6.36
C PHE A 212 11.26 -11.88 -6.88
N SER A 213 10.89 -10.64 -6.54
CA SER A 213 9.68 -10.03 -7.13
C SER A 213 9.69 -10.08 -8.66
N GLN A 214 8.54 -10.42 -9.24
CA GLN A 214 8.34 -10.40 -10.70
C GLN A 214 7.59 -9.12 -11.08
N PRO A 215 7.96 -8.46 -12.18
CA PRO A 215 7.16 -7.37 -12.72
C PRO A 215 5.88 -7.93 -13.34
N ALA A 216 4.73 -7.30 -13.10
CA ALA A 216 3.60 -7.45 -13.99
C ALA A 216 3.77 -6.48 -15.17
N GLY A 217 3.79 -7.00 -16.39
CA GLY A 217 4.06 -6.20 -17.58
C GLY A 217 5.44 -5.50 -17.55
N ASN A 218 5.49 -4.27 -18.04
CA ASN A 218 6.72 -3.48 -18.19
C ASN A 218 6.89 -2.43 -17.07
N GLU A 219 6.42 -2.75 -15.86
CA GLU A 219 6.55 -1.92 -14.67
C GLU A 219 7.65 -2.45 -13.74
N VAL A 220 8.54 -1.58 -13.27
CA VAL A 220 9.73 -2.02 -12.51
C VAL A 220 9.80 -1.51 -11.09
N TRP A 221 8.82 -0.72 -10.65
CA TRP A 221 8.82 -0.13 -9.31
C TRP A 221 8.89 -1.20 -8.20
N VAL A 222 8.21 -2.35 -8.36
CA VAL A 222 8.21 -3.42 -7.35
C VAL A 222 9.63 -3.94 -7.11
N LEU A 223 10.38 -4.19 -8.18
CA LEU A 223 11.77 -4.69 -8.10
C LEU A 223 12.70 -3.65 -7.47
N LEU A 224 12.53 -2.37 -7.82
CA LEU A 224 13.32 -1.29 -7.26
C LEU A 224 13.02 -1.07 -5.77
N LEU A 225 11.75 -1.20 -5.37
CA LEU A 225 11.34 -1.09 -3.97
C LEU A 225 11.87 -2.26 -3.14
N GLU A 226 11.74 -3.49 -3.64
CA GLU A 226 12.28 -4.69 -3.01
C GLU A 226 13.81 -4.58 -2.84
N LYS A 227 14.52 -4.14 -3.88
CA LYS A 227 15.97 -3.90 -3.82
C LYS A 227 16.34 -2.81 -2.83
N ALA A 228 15.58 -1.72 -2.77
CA ALA A 228 15.82 -0.65 -1.81
C ALA A 228 15.62 -1.15 -0.37
N PHE A 229 14.63 -2.01 -0.14
CA PHE A 229 14.44 -2.70 1.14
C PHE A 229 15.61 -3.62 1.47
N ALA A 230 16.04 -4.47 0.53
CA ALA A 230 17.20 -5.34 0.70
C ALA A 230 18.47 -4.53 1.03
N LYS A 231 18.70 -3.40 0.35
CA LYS A 231 19.80 -2.49 0.67
C LYS A 231 19.67 -1.88 2.07
N PHE A 232 18.46 -1.46 2.42
CA PHE A 232 18.18 -0.85 3.72
C PHE A 232 18.41 -1.82 4.89
N THR A 233 18.10 -3.10 4.70
CA THR A 233 18.33 -4.18 5.68
C THR A 233 19.70 -4.83 5.55
N GLY A 234 20.41 -4.63 4.44
CA GLY A 234 21.81 -5.02 4.21
C GLY A 234 22.01 -6.11 3.14
N SER A 235 20.99 -6.93 2.86
CA SER A 235 21.02 -7.96 1.80
C SER A 235 19.60 -8.45 1.48
N TYR A 236 19.43 -9.20 0.39
CA TYR A 236 18.17 -9.87 0.08
C TYR A 236 17.82 -10.98 1.09
N ALA A 237 18.80 -11.72 1.61
CA ALA A 237 18.58 -12.69 2.68
C ALA A 237 17.95 -12.05 3.93
N ASN A 238 18.28 -10.78 4.21
CA ASN A 238 17.75 -10.08 5.37
C ASN A 238 16.25 -9.71 5.25
N ILE A 239 15.63 -9.91 4.09
CA ILE A 239 14.18 -9.73 3.87
C ILE A 239 13.41 -11.04 3.67
N GLU A 240 13.98 -12.22 3.96
CA GLU A 240 13.32 -13.54 3.80
C GLU A 240 12.24 -13.88 4.83
N ALA A 241 12.10 -13.10 5.89
CA ALA A 241 11.05 -13.28 6.88
C ALA A 241 10.90 -11.98 7.65
N GLY A 242 9.69 -11.65 8.10
CA GLY A 242 9.44 -10.42 8.84
C GLY A 242 7.99 -10.29 9.24
N HIS A 243 7.68 -9.18 9.89
CA HIS A 243 6.31 -8.85 10.25
C HIS A 243 5.76 -7.81 9.27
N THR A 244 4.56 -8.04 8.73
CA THR A 244 3.89 -7.11 7.80
C THR A 244 3.72 -5.73 8.45
N VAL A 245 3.42 -5.70 9.75
CA VAL A 245 3.33 -4.47 10.56
C VAL A 245 4.63 -3.64 10.56
N TRP A 246 5.81 -4.29 10.51
CA TRP A 246 7.10 -3.59 10.38
C TRP A 246 7.29 -3.01 8.97
N ALA A 247 6.88 -3.76 7.94
CA ALA A 247 6.91 -3.26 6.57
C ALA A 247 5.98 -2.05 6.40
N PHE A 248 4.79 -2.08 7.00
CA PHE A 248 3.91 -0.90 7.02
C PHE A 248 4.58 0.31 7.63
N GLU A 249 5.18 0.21 8.82
CA GLU A 249 5.84 1.36 9.45
C GLU A 249 7.04 1.83 8.62
N ALA A 250 7.85 0.91 8.06
CA ALA A 250 8.97 1.26 7.20
C ALA A 250 8.55 1.96 5.89
N LEU A 251 7.36 1.64 5.36
CA LEU A 251 6.81 2.23 4.14
C LEU A 251 6.03 3.53 4.40
N THR A 252 5.52 3.76 5.61
CA THR A 252 4.59 4.88 5.88
C THR A 252 5.12 5.87 6.91
N GLY A 253 5.96 5.43 7.84
CA GLY A 253 6.35 6.18 9.03
C GLY A 253 5.19 6.45 10.00
N ASP A 254 4.05 5.78 9.81
CA ASP A 254 2.85 5.94 10.61
C ASP A 254 2.74 4.85 11.68
N ALA A 255 1.92 5.11 12.70
CA ALA A 255 1.69 4.15 13.78
C ALA A 255 0.98 2.88 13.29
N VAL A 256 1.41 1.77 13.88
CA VAL A 256 1.01 0.43 13.49
C VAL A 256 0.66 -0.41 14.72
N VAL A 257 -0.24 -1.37 14.54
CA VAL A 257 -0.68 -2.30 15.59
C VAL A 257 -0.95 -3.68 15.00
N THR A 258 -0.66 -4.71 15.78
CA THR A 258 -1.05 -6.09 15.46
C THR A 258 -2.11 -6.54 16.45
N TYR A 259 -3.18 -7.17 15.97
CA TYR A 259 -4.13 -7.91 16.78
C TYR A 259 -3.92 -9.39 16.59
N GLN A 260 -3.68 -10.12 17.68
CA GLN A 260 -3.51 -11.57 17.65
C GLN A 260 -4.67 -12.25 18.35
N LEU A 261 -5.21 -13.30 17.73
CA LEU A 261 -6.23 -14.13 18.34
C LEU A 261 -5.61 -15.05 19.41
N GLN A 262 -6.01 -14.89 20.68
CA GLN A 262 -5.48 -15.66 21.81
C GLN A 262 -6.25 -16.96 22.05
N GLU A 263 -7.58 -16.91 22.03
CA GLU A 263 -8.44 -18.06 22.31
C GLU A 263 -9.44 -18.28 21.18
N LYS A 264 -9.44 -19.50 20.62
CA LYS A 264 -10.41 -19.89 19.58
C LYS A 264 -11.83 -19.99 20.15
N ASN A 265 -11.97 -20.57 21.34
CA ASN A 265 -13.24 -20.76 22.02
C ASN A 265 -13.51 -19.55 22.92
N GLY A 266 -14.06 -18.49 22.34
CA GLY A 266 -14.29 -17.20 23.02
C GLY A 266 -13.89 -15.99 22.17
N GLN A 267 -13.08 -16.22 21.12
CA GLN A 267 -12.70 -15.25 20.08
C GLN A 267 -12.19 -13.92 20.68
N LYS A 268 -11.20 -14.07 21.56
CA LYS A 268 -10.54 -12.97 22.26
C LYS A 268 -9.30 -12.56 21.47
N TRP A 269 -9.35 -11.35 20.94
CA TRP A 269 -8.24 -10.70 20.25
C TRP A 269 -7.48 -9.83 21.24
N GLU A 270 -6.16 -9.84 21.14
CA GLU A 270 -5.28 -9.00 21.94
C GLU A 270 -4.52 -8.03 21.06
N HIS A 271 -4.41 -6.78 21.50
CA HIS A 271 -3.51 -5.80 20.90
C HIS A 271 -2.06 -6.08 21.31
N LEU A 272 -1.19 -6.19 20.30
CA LEU A 272 0.25 -6.22 20.43
C LEU A 272 0.85 -4.96 19.84
N SER A 273 1.63 -4.24 20.65
CA SER A 273 2.34 -3.04 20.22
C SER A 273 3.71 -3.44 19.69
N MET A 274 4.03 -3.04 18.46
CA MET A 274 5.37 -3.21 17.92
C MET A 274 6.32 -2.16 18.50
N LYS A 275 7.49 -2.58 18.97
CA LYS A 275 8.55 -1.65 19.40
C LYS A 275 9.91 -2.08 18.85
N PRO A 276 10.76 -1.13 18.44
CA PRO A 276 12.14 -1.43 18.06
C PRO A 276 12.91 -2.08 19.22
N LYS A 277 13.60 -3.18 18.92
CA LYS A 277 14.50 -3.88 19.82
C LYS A 277 15.94 -3.50 19.47
N LYS A 278 16.74 -3.16 20.48
CA LYS A 278 18.17 -2.92 20.27
C LYS A 278 18.86 -4.25 19.99
N ASP A 279 19.36 -4.41 18.78
CA ASP A 279 20.14 -5.56 18.35
C ASP A 279 21.36 -5.07 17.56
N LYS A 280 22.54 -5.62 17.88
CA LYS A 280 23.81 -5.21 17.25
C LYS A 280 23.98 -5.80 15.85
N THR A 281 23.35 -6.93 15.55
CA THR A 281 23.47 -7.63 14.28
C THR A 281 22.23 -7.41 13.41
N ASN A 282 21.05 -7.28 14.02
CA ASN A 282 19.80 -7.13 13.30
C ASN A 282 19.20 -5.71 13.41
N LYS A 283 19.50 -4.85 12.43
CA LYS A 283 18.99 -3.46 12.39
C LYS A 283 17.47 -3.34 12.22
N ARG A 284 16.77 -4.43 11.89
CA ARG A 284 15.29 -4.50 11.81
C ARG A 284 14.66 -5.17 13.03
N ALA A 285 15.43 -5.49 14.08
CA ALA A 285 14.90 -6.20 15.23
C ALA A 285 13.75 -5.41 15.86
N VAL A 286 12.56 -6.00 15.84
CA VAL A 286 11.37 -5.48 16.51
C VAL A 286 10.81 -6.55 17.43
N GLY A 287 10.15 -6.13 18.51
CA GLY A 287 9.37 -7.01 19.37
C GLY A 287 7.89 -6.63 19.31
N LEU A 288 7.02 -7.63 19.36
CA LEU A 288 5.59 -7.45 19.56
C LEU A 288 5.28 -7.66 21.05
N TYR A 289 4.75 -6.63 21.70
CA TYR A 289 4.52 -6.61 23.14
C TYR A 289 3.04 -6.60 23.46
N HIS A 290 2.60 -7.57 24.26
CA HIS A 290 1.24 -7.67 24.78
C HIS A 290 0.86 -6.41 25.55
N SER A 291 -0.21 -5.74 25.13
CA SER A 291 -0.68 -4.52 25.79
C SER A 291 -1.69 -4.78 26.91
N GLY A 292 -2.23 -6.01 27.00
CA GLY A 292 -3.32 -6.35 27.92
C GLY A 292 -4.67 -5.73 27.54
N ARG A 293 -4.79 -5.14 26.34
CA ARG A 293 -6.05 -4.70 25.74
C ARG A 293 -6.66 -5.83 24.93
N PHE A 294 -7.92 -6.12 25.19
CA PHE A 294 -8.64 -7.23 24.58
C PHE A 294 -9.93 -6.79 23.93
N PHE A 295 -10.30 -7.52 22.88
CA PHE A 295 -11.51 -7.31 22.10
C PHE A 295 -12.17 -8.67 21.87
N ASP A 296 -13.46 -8.76 22.16
CA ASP A 296 -14.27 -9.90 21.74
C ASP A 296 -14.54 -9.86 20.22
N LYS A 297 -15.14 -10.93 19.71
CA LYS A 297 -15.53 -11.09 18.30
C LYS A 297 -16.24 -9.87 17.71
N ASP A 298 -17.26 -9.35 18.39
CA ASP A 298 -18.13 -8.31 17.87
C ASP A 298 -17.45 -6.94 17.94
N SER A 299 -16.75 -6.70 19.05
CA SER A 299 -15.95 -5.49 19.27
C SER A 299 -14.82 -5.39 18.25
N MET A 300 -14.13 -6.50 17.95
CA MET A 300 -13.09 -6.54 16.92
C MET A 300 -13.66 -6.21 15.54
N PHE A 301 -14.76 -6.84 15.13
CA PHE A 301 -15.38 -6.55 13.83
C PHE A 301 -15.76 -5.06 13.68
N LYS A 302 -16.35 -4.47 14.72
CA LYS A 302 -16.71 -3.04 14.72
C LYS A 302 -15.48 -2.13 14.71
N LEU A 303 -14.41 -2.51 15.38
CA LEU A 303 -13.13 -1.82 15.32
C LEU A 303 -12.54 -1.85 13.90
N LEU A 304 -12.57 -2.99 13.21
CA LEU A 304 -12.14 -3.08 11.81
C LEU A 304 -13.00 -2.21 10.88
N CYS A 305 -14.32 -2.19 11.07
CA CYS A 305 -15.19 -1.24 10.36
C CYS A 305 -14.80 0.22 10.65
N SER A 306 -14.35 0.51 11.88
CA SER A 306 -13.84 1.83 12.24
C SER A 306 -12.55 2.14 11.48
N TYR A 307 -11.61 1.21 11.44
CA TYR A 307 -10.36 1.37 10.68
C TYR A 307 -10.60 1.57 9.18
N ASP A 308 -11.50 0.80 8.58
CA ASP A 308 -11.90 0.94 7.17
C ASP A 308 -12.47 2.34 6.86
N ARG A 309 -13.42 2.82 7.68
CA ARG A 309 -13.95 4.20 7.57
C ARG A 309 -12.89 5.28 7.71
N HIS A 310 -11.82 4.99 8.45
CA HIS A 310 -10.68 5.88 8.63
C HIS A 310 -9.57 5.65 7.60
N ALA A 311 -9.84 4.84 6.56
CA ALA A 311 -8.92 4.46 5.50
C ALA A 311 -7.54 4.06 6.06
N ALA A 312 -7.57 3.23 7.12
CA ALA A 312 -6.38 2.55 7.60
C ALA A 312 -5.99 1.44 6.62
N VAL A 313 -4.70 1.18 6.50
CA VAL A 313 -4.18 0.03 5.77
C VAL A 313 -4.31 -1.18 6.68
N MET A 314 -4.92 -2.26 6.18
CA MET A 314 -5.17 -3.45 6.98
C MET A 314 -4.69 -4.69 6.23
N GLY A 315 -3.92 -5.53 6.92
CA GLY A 315 -3.54 -6.86 6.50
C GLY A 315 -4.07 -7.90 7.47
N ALA A 316 -4.19 -9.14 7.01
CA ALA A 316 -4.43 -10.30 7.86
C ALA A 316 -3.44 -11.40 7.47
N GLY A 317 -3.17 -12.33 8.37
CA GLY A 317 -2.53 -13.56 7.93
C GLY A 317 -3.20 -14.81 8.45
N SER A 318 -3.14 -15.79 7.56
CA SER A 318 -3.81 -17.07 7.70
C SER A 318 -3.06 -17.97 8.68
N ARG A 319 -3.80 -18.91 9.26
CA ARG A 319 -3.24 -19.94 10.14
C ARG A 319 -2.37 -20.91 9.36
N GLY A 320 -1.47 -21.56 10.08
CA GLY A 320 -0.59 -22.60 9.55
C GLY A 320 0.84 -22.12 9.39
N THR A 321 1.72 -23.05 9.02
CA THR A 321 3.10 -22.76 8.65
C THR A 321 3.16 -22.47 7.17
N ASP A 322 3.82 -21.36 6.82
CA ASP A 322 4.17 -21.04 5.44
C ASP A 322 5.08 -22.17 4.89
N ASP A 323 4.55 -22.99 3.99
CA ASP A 323 5.26 -24.01 3.23
C ASP A 323 5.44 -23.58 1.75
N THR A 324 5.45 -22.27 1.47
CA THR A 324 5.47 -21.69 0.12
C THR A 324 6.73 -21.99 -0.69
N LEU A 325 7.77 -22.48 -0.03
CA LEU A 325 8.90 -23.17 -0.64
C LEU A 325 8.48 -24.38 -1.51
N SER A 326 7.28 -24.94 -1.32
CA SER A 326 6.66 -25.96 -2.17
C SER A 326 5.39 -25.45 -2.87
N GLN A 327 5.48 -24.33 -3.61
CA GLN A 327 4.37 -23.81 -4.44
C GLN A 327 3.00 -23.73 -3.71
N GLY A 328 2.95 -23.41 -2.42
CA GLY A 328 1.67 -23.25 -1.70
C GLY A 328 0.71 -24.45 -1.81
N ARG A 329 1.21 -25.67 -2.03
CA ARG A 329 0.39 -26.87 -2.29
C ARG A 329 -0.01 -27.63 -1.02
N GLY A 330 -0.30 -26.91 0.06
CA GLY A 330 -1.08 -27.47 1.17
C GLY A 330 -2.52 -27.78 0.72
N ASP A 331 -3.32 -28.43 1.58
CA ASP A 331 -4.75 -28.61 1.33
C ASP A 331 -5.46 -27.24 1.21
N THR A 332 -5.66 -26.79 -0.03
CA THR A 332 -6.32 -25.54 -0.41
C THR A 332 -7.78 -25.79 -0.80
N SER A 333 -8.43 -26.80 -0.20
CA SER A 333 -9.86 -27.07 -0.38
C SER A 333 -10.72 -25.84 -0.12
N SER A 334 -10.32 -24.99 0.82
CA SER A 334 -10.96 -23.71 1.12
C SER A 334 -10.59 -22.56 0.16
N GLY A 335 -9.46 -22.67 -0.52
CA GLY A 335 -8.83 -21.62 -1.32
C GLY A 335 -7.84 -20.73 -0.55
N ILE A 336 -7.82 -20.77 0.79
CA ILE A 336 -6.91 -19.95 1.59
C ILE A 336 -5.56 -20.65 1.75
N VAL A 337 -4.50 -20.00 1.25
CA VAL A 337 -3.09 -20.38 1.47
C VAL A 337 -2.74 -20.21 2.95
N ALA A 338 -2.18 -21.25 3.57
CA ALA A 338 -1.77 -21.28 4.97
C ALA A 338 -0.48 -20.48 5.23
N GLY A 339 -0.38 -19.85 6.40
CA GLY A 339 0.80 -19.06 6.79
C GLY A 339 1.08 -17.83 5.90
N HIS A 340 0.09 -17.38 5.14
CA HIS A 340 0.24 -16.32 4.13
C HIS A 340 -0.46 -15.02 4.55
N ALA A 341 0.03 -13.88 4.04
CA ALA A 341 -0.51 -12.56 4.34
C ALA A 341 -1.45 -12.08 3.21
N TYR A 342 -2.58 -11.49 3.60
CA TYR A 342 -3.64 -11.00 2.74
C TYR A 342 -3.93 -9.54 3.05
N THR A 343 -4.39 -8.78 2.07
CA THR A 343 -4.93 -7.43 2.28
C THR A 343 -6.38 -7.52 2.74
N ILE A 344 -6.78 -6.76 3.76
CA ILE A 344 -8.18 -6.49 4.05
C ILE A 344 -8.54 -5.16 3.36
N LYS A 345 -9.31 -5.22 2.27
CA LYS A 345 -9.65 -4.07 1.43
C LYS A 345 -10.85 -3.28 1.96
N ALA A 346 -11.84 -3.99 2.50
CA ALA A 346 -13.06 -3.40 3.04
C ALA A 346 -13.67 -4.30 4.12
N VAL A 347 -14.34 -3.68 5.10
CA VAL A 347 -15.06 -4.39 6.17
C VAL A 347 -16.36 -3.68 6.45
N ALA A 348 -17.50 -4.37 6.27
CA ALA A 348 -18.80 -3.76 6.52
C ALA A 348 -19.88 -4.78 6.92
N GLU A 349 -20.93 -4.25 7.56
CA GLU A 349 -22.15 -4.99 7.86
C GLU A 349 -23.31 -4.37 7.11
N HIS A 350 -23.97 -5.17 6.28
CA HIS A 350 -25.18 -4.76 5.55
C HIS A 350 -26.23 -5.85 5.62
N HIS A 351 -27.48 -5.45 5.92
CA HIS A 351 -28.62 -6.36 6.05
C HIS A 351 -28.35 -7.57 6.99
N GLY A 352 -27.62 -7.33 8.09
CA GLY A 352 -27.26 -8.36 9.07
C GLY A 352 -26.19 -9.35 8.60
N VAL A 353 -25.52 -9.08 7.48
CA VAL A 353 -24.40 -9.89 6.97
C VAL A 353 -23.11 -9.10 7.15
N ARG A 354 -22.14 -9.71 7.83
CA ARG A 354 -20.81 -9.15 8.11
C ARG A 354 -19.79 -9.73 7.15
N LEU A 355 -19.34 -8.93 6.20
CA LEU A 355 -18.36 -9.37 5.19
C LEU A 355 -17.06 -8.59 5.29
N LEU A 356 -16.00 -9.28 4.92
CA LEU A 356 -14.68 -8.73 4.64
C LEU A 356 -14.41 -8.97 3.15
N GLN A 357 -13.87 -7.96 2.48
CA GLN A 357 -13.26 -8.12 1.17
C GLN A 357 -11.76 -8.26 1.36
N LEU A 358 -11.20 -9.39 0.96
CA LEU A 358 -9.78 -9.68 1.08
C LEU A 358 -9.13 -9.81 -0.29
N ARG A 359 -7.81 -9.59 -0.35
CA ARG A 359 -7.01 -9.84 -1.54
C ARG A 359 -5.81 -10.71 -1.22
N ASN A 360 -5.60 -11.76 -2.01
CA ASN A 360 -4.34 -12.47 -2.08
C ASN A 360 -3.35 -11.68 -2.96
N PRO A 361 -2.18 -11.27 -2.44
CA PRO A 361 -1.17 -10.56 -3.22
C PRO A 361 -0.70 -11.32 -4.47
N TRP A 362 -0.79 -12.65 -4.49
CA TRP A 362 -0.38 -13.44 -5.66
C TRP A 362 -1.32 -13.35 -6.86
N GLY A 363 -2.44 -12.64 -6.73
CA GLY A 363 -3.42 -12.50 -7.80
C GLY A 363 -4.14 -13.80 -8.14
N GLY A 364 -4.23 -14.73 -7.20
CA GLY A 364 -5.01 -15.96 -7.36
C GLY A 364 -5.28 -16.65 -6.02
N TRP A 365 -5.80 -17.88 -6.04
CA TRP A 365 -6.16 -18.65 -4.84
C TRP A 365 -7.23 -17.94 -3.99
N GLU A 366 -8.41 -17.79 -4.58
CA GLU A 366 -9.56 -17.21 -3.90
C GLU A 366 -10.32 -18.18 -3.00
N TRP A 367 -11.01 -17.59 -2.01
CA TRP A 367 -11.96 -18.29 -1.15
C TRP A 367 -13.07 -18.99 -1.96
N LYS A 368 -13.33 -20.25 -1.63
CA LYS A 368 -14.33 -21.09 -2.32
C LYS A 368 -15.65 -21.26 -1.55
N GLY A 369 -15.75 -20.69 -0.35
CA GLY A 369 -16.92 -20.85 0.51
C GLY A 369 -18.04 -19.85 0.25
N LYS A 370 -18.82 -19.53 1.30
CA LYS A 370 -19.92 -18.56 1.20
C LYS A 370 -19.40 -17.18 0.81
N TRP A 371 -20.14 -16.51 -0.08
CA TRP A 371 -19.80 -15.18 -0.61
C TRP A 371 -18.55 -15.12 -1.50
N SER A 372 -17.95 -16.25 -1.85
CA SER A 372 -17.05 -16.34 -3.01
C SER A 372 -17.71 -15.84 -4.29
N ASP A 373 -16.93 -15.54 -5.31
CA ASP A 373 -17.38 -14.95 -6.57
C ASP A 373 -18.47 -15.76 -7.27
N ASN A 374 -18.36 -17.08 -7.19
CA ASN A 374 -19.33 -18.01 -7.77
C ASN A 374 -20.42 -18.47 -6.78
N SER A 375 -20.44 -17.91 -5.56
CA SER A 375 -21.37 -18.31 -4.51
C SER A 375 -22.83 -18.01 -4.88
N ALA A 376 -23.72 -18.98 -4.60
CA ALA A 376 -25.15 -18.78 -4.75
C ALA A 376 -25.72 -17.73 -3.78
N GLU A 377 -25.00 -17.39 -2.70
CA GLU A 377 -25.45 -16.42 -1.69
C GLU A 377 -25.71 -15.03 -2.27
N TRP A 378 -24.90 -14.59 -3.24
CA TRP A 378 -25.11 -13.32 -3.96
C TRP A 378 -26.46 -13.26 -4.67
N ARG A 379 -26.87 -14.37 -5.31
CA ARG A 379 -28.16 -14.49 -5.99
C ARG A 379 -29.33 -14.62 -5.02
N LYS A 380 -29.12 -15.25 -3.85
CA LYS A 380 -30.14 -15.37 -2.79
C LYS A 380 -30.40 -14.05 -2.08
N LYS A 381 -29.41 -13.16 -1.99
CA LYS A 381 -29.48 -11.87 -1.26
C LYS A 381 -28.99 -10.70 -2.13
N PRO A 382 -29.73 -10.31 -3.18
CA PRO A 382 -29.31 -9.25 -4.10
C PRO A 382 -29.11 -7.88 -3.43
N GLN A 383 -29.84 -7.59 -2.34
CA GLN A 383 -29.64 -6.37 -1.56
C GLN A 383 -28.26 -6.30 -0.89
N VAL A 384 -27.68 -7.45 -0.51
CA VAL A 384 -26.31 -7.52 0.02
C VAL A 384 -25.32 -7.30 -1.11
N ALA A 385 -25.49 -7.96 -2.26
CA ALA A 385 -24.65 -7.74 -3.43
C ALA A 385 -24.60 -6.25 -3.82
N GLN A 386 -25.75 -5.59 -3.88
CA GLN A 386 -25.83 -4.17 -4.18
C GLN A 386 -25.12 -3.31 -3.14
N ALA A 387 -25.29 -3.58 -1.85
CA ALA A 387 -24.67 -2.81 -0.77
C ALA A 387 -23.13 -2.90 -0.78
N PHE A 388 -22.59 -4.08 -1.10
CA PHE A 388 -21.15 -4.30 -1.24
C PHE A 388 -20.62 -3.95 -2.64
N GLY A 389 -21.49 -3.52 -3.57
CA GLY A 389 -21.11 -3.22 -4.95
C GLY A 389 -20.66 -4.45 -5.76
N PHE A 390 -20.98 -5.66 -5.29
CA PHE A 390 -20.64 -6.91 -5.97
C PHE A 390 -21.37 -6.99 -7.31
N LYS A 391 -20.61 -7.30 -8.36
CA LYS A 391 -21.14 -7.57 -9.69
C LYS A 391 -20.63 -8.93 -10.12
N GLN A 392 -21.55 -9.81 -10.46
CA GLN A 392 -21.18 -11.10 -11.02
C GLN A 392 -20.68 -10.89 -12.45
N GLU A 393 -19.38 -10.99 -12.65
CA GLU A 393 -18.77 -10.94 -13.98
C GLU A 393 -18.89 -12.33 -14.66
N LYS A 394 -19.03 -12.33 -15.98
CA LYS A 394 -19.24 -13.56 -16.77
C LYS A 394 -17.99 -14.45 -16.78
N ASP A 395 -16.83 -13.85 -16.53
CA ASP A 395 -15.52 -14.46 -16.44
C ASP A 395 -14.86 -13.94 -15.15
N SER A 396 -15.27 -14.42 -13.97
CA SER A 396 -14.56 -14.09 -12.72
C SER A 396 -13.14 -14.64 -12.84
N CYS A 397 -12.21 -13.81 -13.30
CA CYS A 397 -10.80 -14.17 -13.28
C CYS A 397 -10.40 -14.31 -11.82
N ASP A 398 -9.69 -15.40 -11.49
CA ASP A 398 -9.01 -15.55 -10.20
C ASP A 398 -7.99 -14.39 -10.15
N ASP A 399 -8.40 -13.26 -9.59
CA ASP A 399 -7.65 -12.01 -9.48
C ASP A 399 -7.14 -11.80 -8.05
N GLY A 400 -7.46 -12.79 -7.18
CA GLY A 400 -7.10 -12.87 -5.79
C GLY A 400 -8.06 -12.11 -4.88
N LEU A 401 -9.07 -11.41 -5.40
CA LEU A 401 -10.02 -10.61 -4.64
C LEU A 401 -11.28 -11.42 -4.33
N PHE A 402 -11.63 -11.54 -3.05
CA PHE A 402 -12.82 -12.31 -2.67
C PHE A 402 -13.51 -11.72 -1.44
N PHE A 403 -14.79 -12.03 -1.30
CA PHE A 403 -15.54 -11.76 -0.07
C PHE A 403 -15.63 -12.99 0.82
N MET A 404 -15.58 -12.76 2.13
CA MET A 404 -15.69 -13.80 3.14
C MET A 404 -16.55 -13.30 4.31
N GLU A 405 -17.35 -14.19 4.87
CA GLU A 405 -18.12 -13.89 6.08
C GLU A 405 -17.20 -13.82 7.30
N TRP A 406 -17.49 -12.90 8.24
CA TRP A 406 -16.66 -12.71 9.44
C TRP A 406 -16.40 -14.01 10.21
N ASP A 407 -17.39 -14.89 10.28
CA ASP A 407 -17.27 -16.15 11.01
C ASP A 407 -16.30 -17.12 10.33
N ASP A 408 -16.27 -17.13 8.99
CA ASP A 408 -15.30 -17.89 8.21
C ASP A 408 -13.89 -17.30 8.36
N PHE A 409 -13.77 -15.96 8.41
CA PHE A 409 -12.49 -15.30 8.66
C PHE A 409 -11.86 -15.74 9.98
N LEU A 410 -12.66 -15.82 11.05
CA LEU A 410 -12.19 -16.26 12.38
C LEU A 410 -11.73 -17.73 12.41
N ASN A 411 -12.13 -18.53 11.43
CA ASN A 411 -11.69 -19.92 11.31
C ASN A 411 -10.34 -20.05 10.59
N HIS A 412 -10.06 -19.14 9.64
CA HIS A 412 -8.89 -19.22 8.75
C HIS A 412 -7.75 -18.29 9.16
N PHE A 413 -8.04 -17.17 9.82
CA PHE A 413 -7.06 -16.13 10.17
C PHE A 413 -6.81 -16.09 11.69
N ASN A 414 -5.62 -15.63 12.08
CA ASN A 414 -5.24 -15.52 13.50
C ASN A 414 -4.50 -14.24 13.87
N HIS A 415 -4.15 -13.40 12.89
CA HIS A 415 -3.60 -12.08 13.14
C HIS A 415 -4.11 -11.06 12.13
N ILE A 416 -4.19 -9.82 12.58
CA ILE A 416 -4.57 -8.65 11.78
C ILE A 416 -3.53 -7.57 12.05
N ASP A 417 -2.95 -7.02 11.00
CA ASP A 417 -2.00 -5.89 11.10
C ASP A 417 -2.69 -4.64 10.57
N VAL A 418 -2.61 -3.55 11.32
CA VAL A 418 -3.21 -2.27 10.96
C VAL A 418 -2.14 -1.19 10.95
N CYS A 419 -2.11 -0.39 9.89
CA CYS A 419 -1.37 0.85 9.82
C CYS A 419 -2.35 2.01 9.68
N LEU A 420 -2.38 2.85 10.70
CA LEU A 420 -3.26 4.00 10.73
C LEU A 420 -2.60 5.16 10.01
N ARG A 421 -2.80 5.28 8.70
CA ARG A 421 -2.08 6.29 7.92
C ARG A 421 -2.36 7.74 8.31
N THR A 422 -1.32 8.56 8.27
CA THR A 422 -1.43 10.02 8.29
C THR A 422 -2.12 10.46 7.00
N GLN A 423 -3.21 11.20 7.18
CA GLN A 423 -3.94 11.83 6.09
C GLN A 423 -3.71 13.33 6.10
N GLY A 424 -3.25 13.91 4.99
CA GLY A 424 -3.02 15.34 4.90
C GLY A 424 -2.37 15.78 3.61
N MET A 425 -1.94 17.05 3.58
CA MET A 425 -1.34 17.68 2.40
C MET A 425 -0.03 17.03 1.92
N ALA A 426 0.60 16.20 2.76
CA ALA A 426 1.82 15.48 2.42
C ALA A 426 1.58 14.28 1.49
N GLU A 427 0.35 13.75 1.42
CA GLU A 427 0.02 12.62 0.55
C GLU A 427 -0.05 13.02 -0.93
N PHE A 428 -0.37 14.29 -1.21
CA PHE A 428 -0.41 14.75 -2.59
C PHE A 428 0.99 14.89 -3.14
N ASN A 429 1.18 14.31 -4.31
CA ASN A 429 2.37 14.46 -5.12
C ASN A 429 1.94 14.57 -6.60
N LEU A 430 2.81 15.15 -7.42
CA LEU A 430 2.64 15.10 -8.86
C LEU A 430 2.93 13.66 -9.33
N ARG A 431 1.89 12.97 -9.80
CA ARG A 431 2.05 11.76 -10.60
C ARG A 431 2.42 12.16 -12.01
N VAL A 432 3.57 11.69 -12.49
CA VAL A 432 3.95 11.86 -13.89
C VAL A 432 3.37 10.69 -14.68
N HIS A 433 2.69 11.01 -15.77
CA HIS A 433 2.13 10.03 -16.69
C HIS A 433 3.12 9.74 -17.81
N GLU A 434 3.99 8.75 -17.61
CA GLU A 434 5.07 8.40 -18.54
C GLU A 434 4.56 8.01 -19.93
N GLU A 435 3.33 7.50 -20.02
CA GLU A 435 2.64 7.12 -21.25
C GLU A 435 2.44 8.30 -22.23
N TYR A 436 2.50 9.56 -21.76
CA TYR A 436 2.43 10.76 -22.60
C TYR A 436 3.81 11.41 -22.87
N GLY A 437 4.91 10.73 -22.58
CA GLY A 437 6.27 11.21 -22.83
C GLY A 437 6.56 12.57 -22.21
N LEU A 438 7.06 13.53 -23.00
CA LEU A 438 7.40 14.88 -22.52
C LEU A 438 6.22 15.67 -21.96
N CYS A 439 4.98 15.33 -22.35
CA CYS A 439 3.77 15.96 -21.82
C CYS A 439 3.29 15.34 -20.50
N GLY A 440 3.87 14.20 -20.09
CA GLY A 440 3.47 13.45 -18.89
C GLY A 440 3.39 14.30 -17.61
N PRO A 441 4.39 15.15 -17.29
CA PRO A 441 4.31 16.04 -16.13
C PRO A 441 3.17 17.06 -16.21
N THR A 442 2.90 17.60 -17.40
CA THR A 442 1.82 18.56 -17.62
C THR A 442 0.45 17.91 -17.48
N VAL A 443 0.27 16.72 -18.08
CA VAL A 443 -0.95 15.93 -17.94
C VAL A 443 -1.22 15.61 -16.47
N GLY A 444 -0.20 15.12 -15.75
CA GLY A 444 -0.28 14.88 -14.31
C GLY A 444 -0.61 16.11 -13.49
N CYS A 445 -0.05 17.27 -13.85
CA CYS A 445 -0.32 18.54 -13.18
C CYS A 445 -1.78 18.95 -13.36
N CYS A 446 -2.32 18.84 -14.59
CA CYS A 446 -3.71 19.15 -14.87
C CYS A 446 -4.66 18.21 -14.11
N ILE A 447 -4.47 16.90 -14.23
CA ILE A 447 -5.31 15.90 -13.54
C ILE A 447 -5.26 16.11 -12.03
N GLY A 448 -4.06 16.21 -11.46
CA GLY A 448 -3.84 16.41 -10.03
C GLY A 448 -4.46 17.71 -9.52
N ALA A 449 -4.22 18.84 -10.20
CA ALA A 449 -4.81 20.12 -9.86
C ALA A 449 -6.34 20.10 -9.91
N SER A 450 -6.92 19.46 -10.92
CA SER A 450 -8.36 19.30 -11.05
C SER A 450 -8.94 18.45 -9.91
N LYS A 451 -8.30 17.33 -9.53
CA LYS A 451 -8.73 16.55 -8.36
C LYS A 451 -8.60 17.36 -7.07
N PHE A 452 -7.50 18.08 -6.90
CA PHE A 452 -7.21 18.89 -5.71
C PHE A 452 -8.24 20.01 -5.50
N LEU A 453 -8.57 20.76 -6.56
CA LEU A 453 -9.48 21.90 -6.50
C LEU A 453 -10.95 21.50 -6.75
N CYS A 454 -11.23 20.84 -7.87
CA CYS A 454 -12.59 20.61 -8.34
C CYS A 454 -13.27 19.43 -7.64
N LEU A 455 -12.50 18.44 -7.17
CA LEU A 455 -13.04 17.35 -6.32
C LEU A 455 -12.84 17.62 -4.82
N CYS A 456 -12.50 18.86 -4.45
CA CYS A 456 -12.33 19.32 -3.08
C CYS A 456 -11.35 18.49 -2.23
N GLN A 457 -10.45 17.71 -2.85
CA GLN A 457 -9.51 16.87 -2.12
C GLN A 457 -8.54 17.71 -1.27
N GLY A 458 -8.10 18.87 -1.79
CA GLY A 458 -7.26 19.80 -1.05
C GLY A 458 -7.95 20.31 0.21
N VAL A 459 -9.20 20.79 0.09
CA VAL A 459 -9.99 21.24 1.25
C VAL A 459 -10.18 20.11 2.26
N TYR A 460 -10.54 18.91 1.78
CA TYR A 460 -10.72 17.74 2.64
C TYR A 460 -9.45 17.41 3.43
N LYS A 461 -8.30 17.26 2.78
CA LYS A 461 -7.05 16.89 3.46
C LYS A 461 -6.51 18.01 4.36
N MET A 462 -6.86 19.27 4.11
CA MET A 462 -6.48 20.39 4.98
C MET A 462 -7.24 20.38 6.31
N TRP A 463 -8.56 20.18 6.24
CA TRP A 463 -9.46 20.35 7.39
C TRP A 463 -9.84 19.04 8.07
N CYS A 464 -9.82 17.95 7.32
CA CYS A 464 -10.16 16.60 7.79
C CYS A 464 -8.93 15.68 7.87
N GLY A 465 -7.73 16.23 7.65
CA GLY A 465 -6.48 15.50 7.86
C GLY A 465 -6.35 14.97 9.28
N ARG A 466 -5.56 13.91 9.44
CA ARG A 466 -5.31 13.22 10.70
C ARG A 466 -3.87 12.73 10.74
N LYS A 467 -3.23 12.77 11.90
CA LYS A 467 -1.96 12.08 12.10
C LYS A 467 -2.17 10.61 12.45
N GLY A 468 -1.38 9.75 11.82
CA GLY A 468 -1.29 8.33 12.11
C GLY A 468 -0.36 8.07 13.28
N ASN A 469 -0.83 8.24 14.52
CA ASN A 469 -0.03 8.04 15.72
C ASN A 469 -0.71 7.08 16.72
N ASP A 470 0.04 6.64 17.73
CA ASP A 470 -0.45 5.69 18.73
C ASP A 470 -1.68 6.20 19.48
N THR A 471 -1.74 7.50 19.78
CA THR A 471 -2.91 8.12 20.41
C THR A 471 -4.16 8.00 19.53
N ALA A 472 -4.04 8.18 18.22
CA ALA A 472 -5.17 8.01 17.30
C ALA A 472 -5.61 6.54 17.21
N ILE A 473 -4.70 5.58 17.36
CA ILE A 473 -5.05 4.16 17.49
C ILE A 473 -5.82 3.93 18.81
N GLU A 474 -5.31 4.44 19.93
CA GLU A 474 -5.96 4.36 21.24
C GLU A 474 -7.38 4.95 21.25
N ASP A 475 -7.55 6.12 20.65
CA ASP A 475 -8.85 6.80 20.54
C ASP A 475 -9.87 5.96 19.74
N LEU A 476 -9.42 5.25 18.70
CA LEU A 476 -10.28 4.37 17.91
C LEU A 476 -10.61 3.07 18.63
N GLU A 477 -9.72 2.57 19.45
CA GLU A 477 -9.91 1.34 20.23
C GLU A 477 -10.80 1.53 21.45
N ALA A 478 -10.71 2.68 22.12
CA ALA A 478 -11.35 2.92 23.41
C ALA A 478 -12.84 2.51 23.49
N PRO A 479 -13.69 2.77 22.46
CA PRO A 479 -15.09 2.37 22.48
C PRO A 479 -15.34 0.85 22.43
N TYR A 480 -14.35 0.07 22.01
CA TYR A 480 -14.47 -1.36 21.71
C TYR A 480 -13.70 -2.25 22.68
N LEU A 481 -12.98 -1.67 23.65
CA LEU A 481 -12.28 -2.45 24.66
C LEU A 481 -13.26 -3.30 25.46
N SER A 482 -12.96 -4.59 25.60
CA SER A 482 -13.71 -5.45 26.50
C SER A 482 -13.55 -4.91 27.93
N LYS A 483 -14.68 -4.67 28.61
CA LYS A 483 -14.67 -4.26 30.02
C LYS A 483 -13.89 -5.30 30.83
N LYS A 484 -12.94 -4.87 31.66
CA LYS A 484 -12.34 -5.74 32.67
C LYS A 484 -13.49 -6.29 33.52
N LYS A 485 -13.74 -7.59 33.40
CA LYS A 485 -14.67 -8.31 34.28
C LYS A 485 -14.08 -8.41 35.66
#